data_AF-A0A1H3A5E9-F1
#
_entry.id   AF-A0A1H3A5E9-F1
#
_cell.length_a   1.000
_cell.length_b   1.000
_cell.length_c   1.000
_cell.angle_alpha   90.00
_cell.angle_beta   90.00
_cell.angle_gamma   90.00
#
_symmetry.space_group_name_H-M   'P 1'
#
loop_
_entity.id
_entity.type
_entity.pdbx_description
1 polymer ?
#
loop_
_entity_poly.entity_id
_entity_poly.type
_entity_poly.pdbx_seq_one_letter_code
_entity_poly.pdbx_strand_id
1 'polypeptide(L)' 'MLRNSKLSHYSIQKIIQCFSIDIPASKAALLLGENYNPINRWYGIFRQVIYRHQTALKDKLLGRVKVDEGYFGAKQHR' A
#
# COMPACT_ATOMS: atom_id res chain seq x y z
N MET A 1 2.56 -13.20 -9.19
CA MET A 1 1.10 -13.24 -8.94
C MET A 1 0.82 -14.16 -7.75
N LEU A 2 -0.06 -13.75 -6.83
CA LEU A 2 -0.53 -14.65 -5.77
C LEU A 2 -1.21 -15.86 -6.43
N ARG A 3 -0.67 -17.06 -6.26
CA ARG A 3 -1.37 -18.29 -6.68
C ARG A 3 -2.73 -18.31 -5.99
N ASN A 4 -3.80 -18.42 -6.77
CA ASN A 4 -5.21 -18.50 -6.33
C ASN A 4 -5.89 -17.17 -5.92
N SER A 5 -5.42 -16.01 -6.40
CA SER A 5 -6.22 -14.80 -6.23
C SER A 5 -7.50 -14.87 -7.07
N LYS A 6 -8.66 -14.89 -6.41
CA LYS A 6 -9.99 -14.80 -7.07
C LYS A 6 -10.23 -13.47 -7.80
N LEU A 7 -9.31 -12.52 -7.69
CA LEU A 7 -9.43 -11.19 -8.28
C LEU A 7 -8.87 -11.20 -9.69
N SER A 8 -9.64 -10.64 -10.62
CA SER A 8 -9.19 -10.40 -11.99
C SER A 8 -8.03 -9.41 -12.02
N HIS A 9 -7.25 -9.42 -13.11
CA HIS A 9 -6.20 -8.43 -13.32
C HIS A 9 -6.75 -6.99 -13.30
N TYR A 10 -7.93 -6.78 -13.89
CA TYR A 10 -8.63 -5.49 -13.88
C TYR A 10 -8.96 -5.03 -12.46
N SER A 11 -9.50 -5.92 -11.62
CA SER A 11 -9.78 -5.62 -10.21
C SER A 11 -8.51 -5.23 -9.46
N ILE A 12 -7.40 -5.94 -9.68
CA ILE A 12 -6.11 -5.61 -9.05
C ILE A 12 -5.62 -4.22 -9.47
N GLN A 13 -5.72 -3.86 -10.75
CA GLN A 13 -5.35 -2.52 -11.24
C GLN A 13 -6.19 -1.43 -10.57
N LYS A 14 -7.50 -1.64 -10.40
CA LYS A 14 -8.36 -0.69 -9.67
C LYS A 14 -7.98 -0.57 -8.20
N ILE A 15 -7.64 -1.67 -7.54
CA ILE A 15 -7.16 -1.67 -6.15
C ILE A 15 -5.83 -0.89 -6.04
N ILE A 16 -4.92 -1.05 -7.01
CA ILE A 16 -3.67 -0.26 -7.07
C ILE A 16 -3.98 1.23 -7.23
N GLN A 17 -4.89 1.60 -8.13
CA GLN A 17 -5.29 3.00 -8.32
C GLN A 17 -5.79 3.61 -7.02
N CYS A 18 -6.70 2.95 -6.31
CA CYS A 18 -7.20 3.42 -5.01
C CYS A 18 -6.08 3.57 -3.97
N PHE A 19 -5.14 2.62 -3.92
CA PHE A 19 -4.00 2.67 -3.02
C PHE A 19 -3.09 3.87 -3.33
N SER A 20 -2.82 4.15 -4.61
CA SER A 20 -1.94 5.24 -5.03
C SER A 20 -2.48 6.65 -4.78
N ILE A 21 -3.79 6.80 -4.58
CA ILE A 21 -4.45 8.08 -4.23
C ILE A 21 -4.91 8.13 -2.77
N ASP A 22 -4.30 7.30 -1.91
CA ASP A 22 -4.54 7.25 -0.47
C ASP A 22 -6.00 6.98 -0.05
N ILE A 23 -6.78 6.26 -0.88
CA ILE A 23 -8.09 5.78 -0.47
C ILE A 23 -7.92 4.61 0.52
N PRO A 24 -8.49 4.68 1.74
CA PRO A 24 -8.43 3.58 2.70
C PRO A 24 -9.10 2.30 2.17
N ALA A 25 -8.60 1.14 2.57
CA ALA A 25 -9.09 -0.16 2.11
C ALA A 25 -10.61 -0.36 2.33
N SER A 26 -11.16 0.20 3.41
CA SER A 26 -12.61 0.16 3.69
C SER A 26 -13.43 0.93 2.66
N LYS A 27 -12.97 2.12 2.26
CA LYS A 27 -13.61 2.93 1.20
C LYS A 27 -13.39 2.32 -0.17
N ALA A 28 -12.21 1.78 -0.45
CA ALA A 28 -11.92 1.09 -1.71
C ALA A 28 -12.82 -0.13 -1.89
N ALA A 29 -13.07 -0.90 -0.83
CA ALA A 29 -14.00 -2.04 -0.86
C ALA A 29 -15.43 -1.61 -1.25
N LEU A 30 -15.91 -0.52 -0.66
CA LEU A 30 -17.20 0.05 -1.01
C LEU A 30 -17.25 0.53 -2.47
N LEU A 31 -16.24 1.28 -2.92
CA LEU A 31 -16.19 1.85 -4.27
C LEU A 31 -16.08 0.78 -5.37
N LEU A 32 -15.38 -0.32 -5.09
CA LEU A 32 -15.15 -1.40 -6.05
C LEU A 32 -16.20 -2.51 -5.97
N GLY A 33 -17.09 -2.49 -4.96
CA GLY A 33 -18.07 -3.55 -4.74
C GLY A 33 -17.44 -4.89 -4.36
N GLU A 34 -16.27 -4.84 -3.73
CA GLU A 34 -15.42 -6.00 -3.42
C GLU A 34 -15.31 -6.22 -1.91
N ASN A 35 -14.94 -7.42 -1.48
CA ASN A 35 -14.76 -7.69 -0.05
C ASN A 35 -13.54 -6.94 0.52
N TYR A 36 -13.71 -6.37 1.71
CA TYR A 36 -12.65 -5.66 2.44
C TYR A 36 -11.41 -6.51 2.72
N ASN A 37 -11.56 -7.77 3.12
CA ASN A 37 -10.44 -8.62 3.53
C ASN A 37 -9.42 -8.84 2.40
N PRO A 38 -9.83 -9.21 1.17
CA PRO A 38 -8.95 -9.24 0.00
C PRO A 38 -8.25 -7.91 -0.29
N ILE A 39 -8.96 -6.79 -0.27
CA ILE A 39 -8.40 -5.47 -0.57
C ILE A 39 -7.36 -5.08 0.48
N ASN A 40 -7.67 -5.26 1.76
CA ASN A 40 -6.74 -4.97 2.85
C ASN A 40 -5.48 -5.85 2.77
N ARG A 41 -5.63 -7.12 2.37
CA ARG A 41 -4.49 -8.01 2.09
C ARG A 41 -3.62 -7.46 0.97
N TRP A 42 -4.20 -7.02 -0.15
CA TRP A 42 -3.46 -6.41 -1.26
C TRP A 42 -2.73 -5.14 -0.85
N TYR A 43 -3.37 -4.26 -0.08
CA TYR A 43 -2.74 -3.06 0.48
C TYR A 43 -1.52 -3.43 1.33
N GLY A 44 -1.61 -4.48 2.15
CA GLY A 44 -0.47 -5.00 2.90
C GLY A 44 0.68 -5.46 1.99
N ILE A 45 0.36 -6.18 0.91
CA ILE A 45 1.36 -6.63 -0.06
C ILE A 45 2.04 -5.45 -0.76
N PHE A 46 1.29 -4.43 -1.19
CA PHE A 46 1.86 -3.24 -1.82
C PHE A 46 2.85 -2.54 -0.88
N ARG A 47 2.47 -2.35 0.39
CA ARG A 47 3.37 -1.79 1.42
C ARG A 47 4.65 -2.62 1.59
N GLN A 48 4.55 -3.96 1.61
CA GLN A 48 5.72 -4.83 1.70
C GLN A 48 6.63 -4.72 0.47
N VAL A 49 6.06 -4.62 -0.74
CA VAL A 49 6.83 -4.45 -1.98
C VAL A 49 7.57 -3.10 -1.97
N ILE A 50 6.88 -2.02 -1.60
CA ILE A 50 7.48 -0.68 -1.48
C ILE A 50 8.62 -0.71 -0.45
N TYR A 51 8.37 -1.29 0.72
CA TYR A 51 9.39 -1.42 1.77
C TYR A 51 10.64 -2.17 1.29
N ARG A 52 10.46 -3.33 0.61
CA ARG A 52 11.59 -4.09 0.05
C ARG A 52 12.35 -3.30 -0.99
N HIS A 53 11.65 -2.60 -1.87
CA HIS A 53 12.27 -1.76 -2.89
C HIS A 53 13.08 -0.62 -2.26
N GLN A 54 12.50 0.10 -1.31
CA GLN A 54 13.18 1.17 -0.58
C GLN A 54 14.39 0.65 0.21
N THR A 55 14.27 -0.52 0.84
CA THR A 55 15.38 -1.17 1.54
C THR A 55 16.54 -1.47 0.60
N ALA A 56 16.27 -2.00 -0.60
CA ALA A 56 17.31 -2.24 -1.61
C ALA A 56 17.93 -0.95 -2.18
N LEU A 57 17.19 0.17 -2.16
CA LEU A 57 17.74 1.48 -2.54
C LEU A 57 18.58 2.12 -1.44
N LYS A 58 18.39 1.73 -0.18
CA LYS A 58 19.12 2.27 0.96
C LYS A 58 20.64 2.13 0.78
N ASP A 59 21.10 1.02 0.24
CA ASP A 59 22.53 0.76 -0.01
C ASP A 59 23.14 1.73 -1.04
N LYS A 60 22.30 2.44 -1.81
CA LYS A 60 22.71 3.49 -2.75
C LYS A 60 22.81 4.89 -2.13
N LEU A 61 22.39 5.05 -0.86
CA LEU A 61 22.52 6.32 -0.15
C LEU A 61 23.98 6.51 0.31
N LEU A 62 24.78 7.15 -0.53
CA LEU A 62 26.18 7.49 -0.26
C LEU A 62 26.32 9.00 0.00
N GLY A 63 27.22 9.36 0.93
CA GLY A 63 27.53 10.77 1.23
C GLY A 63 26.63 11.40 2.29
N ARG A 64 26.30 12.69 2.14
CA ARG A 64 25.43 13.42 3.09
C ARG A 64 23.97 13.24 2.75
N VAL A 65 23.20 12.74 3.72
CA VAL A 65 21.75 12.55 3.61
C VAL A 65 21.03 13.65 4.37
N LYS A 66 20.04 14.29 3.73
CA LYS A 66 19.09 15.17 4.42
C LYS A 66 17.90 14.33 4.88
N VAL A 67 17.50 14.50 6.13
CA VAL A 67 16.31 13.87 6.70
C VAL A 67 15.28 14.95 6.95
N ASP A 68 14.08 14.76 6.42
CA ASP A 68 12.92 15.60 6.71
C ASP A 68 11.96 14.84 7.63
N GLU A 69 11.46 15.50 8.67
CA GLU A 69 10.47 14.93 9.58
C GLU A 69 9.06 15.17 9.06
N GLY A 70 8.28 14.09 8.95
CA GLY A 70 6.85 14.14 8.67
C GLY A 70 6.05 13.86 9.94
N TYR A 71 5.20 14.79 10.37
CA TYR A 71 4.28 14.56 11.49
C TYR A 71 2.98 13.92 10.98
N PHE A 72 2.73 12.68 11.36
CA PHE A 72 1.55 11.90 10.92
C PHE A 72 0.40 11.89 11.94
N GLY A 73 0.45 12.75 12.96
CA GLY A 73 -0.55 12.79 14.03
C GLY A 73 -0.31 11.75 15.12
N ALA A 74 -0.72 12.08 16.33
CA ALA A 74 -0.71 11.13 17.44
C ALA A 74 -1.71 9.99 17.18
N LYS A 75 -1.36 8.76 17.58
CA LYS A 75 -2.27 7.62 17.55
C LYS A 75 -3.44 7.92 18.47
N GLN A 76 -4.63 8.12 17.91
CA GLN A 76 -5.84 8.29 18.72
C GLN A 76 -6.18 6.95 19.38
N HIS A 77 -6.02 6.87 20.70
CA HIS A 77 -6.60 5.81 21.50
C HIS A 77 -8.10 6.10 21.66
N ARG A 78 -8.93 5.21 21.13
CA ARG A 78 -10.37 5.14 21.42
C ARG A 78 -10.63 3.88 22.22
#